data_AF-A0A964AQA4-F1
#
_entry.id   AF-A0A964AQA4-F1
#
_cell.length_a   1.000
_cell.length_b   1.000
_cell.length_c   1.000
_cell.angle_alpha   90.00
_cell.angle_beta   90.00
_cell.angle_gamma   90.00
#
_symmetry.space_group_name_H-M   'P 1'
#
loop_
_entity.id
_entity.type
_entity.pdbx_description
1 polymer ?
#
loop_
_entity_poly.entity_id
_entity_poly.type
_entity_poly.pdbx_seq_one_letter_code
_entity_poly.pdbx_strand_id
1 'polypeptide(L)'
;MRRKPFIVTLAATAALGTALTQAACHKEEPVRNPPAPEVEPPTENPPGPEVQLPPPEEVPTGPSLEKPDNYNPPRPVTLDPPPPTTPTWDEVESGHPEGATNPPIPVLAVTPDGRCFKEFFDPRRVPPEARENDGARRIADASETNGTEIYCPERADAVLKNEP
;
A
#
# COMPACT_ATOMS: atom_id res chain seq x y z
N MET A 1 -28.34 -56.56 6.40
CA MET A 1 -29.25 -56.28 5.27
C MET A 1 -28.46 -55.52 4.20
N ARG A 2 -28.33 -56.06 2.99
CA ARG A 2 -27.57 -55.49 1.86
C ARG A 2 -28.52 -54.81 0.86
N ARG A 3 -28.36 -53.51 0.57
CA ARG A 3 -28.87 -52.81 -0.64
C ARG A 3 -27.96 -51.58 -0.89
N LYS A 4 -26.98 -51.69 -1.79
CA LYS A 4 -26.93 -51.36 -3.25
C LYS A 4 -26.50 -49.89 -3.52
N PRO A 5 -25.39 -49.65 -4.26
CA PRO A 5 -24.97 -48.32 -4.67
C PRO A 5 -25.81 -47.79 -5.85
N PHE A 6 -26.15 -46.50 -5.82
CA PHE A 6 -26.74 -45.79 -6.95
C PHE A 6 -25.61 -45.31 -7.88
N ILE A 7 -25.63 -45.82 -9.10
CA ILE A 7 -24.85 -45.33 -10.24
C ILE A 7 -25.73 -44.34 -10.98
N VAL A 8 -25.25 -43.11 -11.19
CA VAL A 8 -25.87 -42.13 -12.09
C VAL A 8 -24.92 -41.87 -13.25
N THR A 9 -25.40 -42.20 -14.44
CA THR A 9 -24.69 -42.21 -15.72
C THR A 9 -24.68 -40.82 -16.38
N LEU A 10 -23.59 -40.56 -17.10
CA LEU A 10 -23.29 -39.42 -17.98
C LEU A 10 -24.45 -38.97 -18.88
N ALA A 11 -24.47 -37.67 -19.17
CA ALA A 11 -24.91 -37.14 -20.45
C ALA A 11 -23.84 -36.17 -20.99
N ALA A 12 -23.06 -36.63 -21.98
CA ALA A 12 -22.19 -35.80 -22.80
C ALA A 12 -23.06 -35.11 -23.85
N THR A 13 -23.07 -33.77 -23.87
CA THR A 13 -23.64 -32.99 -24.97
C THR A 13 -22.51 -32.38 -25.78
N ALA A 14 -22.24 -33.00 -26.93
CA ALA A 14 -21.47 -32.41 -28.01
C ALA A 14 -22.44 -31.56 -28.86
N ALA A 15 -22.13 -30.29 -29.05
CA ALA A 15 -22.72 -29.48 -30.10
C ALA A 15 -21.60 -28.77 -30.86
N LEU A 16 -21.34 -29.27 -32.08
CA LEU A 16 -20.57 -28.62 -33.11
C LEU A 16 -21.29 -27.34 -33.57
N GLY A 17 -20.58 -26.22 -33.61
CA GLY A 17 -21.00 -24.99 -34.27
C GLY A 17 -19.91 -24.49 -35.21
N THR A 18 -20.12 -24.69 -36.51
CA THR A 18 -19.25 -24.25 -37.61
C THR A 18 -19.57 -22.83 -38.07
N ALA A 19 -18.51 -22.01 -38.19
CA ALA A 19 -18.13 -21.15 -39.32
C ALA A 19 -19.01 -19.96 -39.80
N LEU A 20 -18.26 -18.98 -40.37
CA LEU A 20 -18.62 -17.77 -41.12
C LEU A 20 -18.73 -16.50 -40.24
N THR A 21 -18.00 -15.41 -40.48
CA THR A 21 -17.91 -14.67 -41.75
C THR A 21 -16.70 -13.71 -41.77
N GLN A 22 -16.03 -13.58 -42.91
CA GLN A 22 -15.06 -12.52 -43.23
C GLN A 22 -15.76 -11.17 -43.49
N ALA A 23 -15.26 -10.08 -42.90
CA ALA A 23 -15.29 -8.69 -43.38
C ALA A 23 -14.67 -7.83 -42.25
N ALA A 24 -13.81 -6.84 -42.42
CA ALA A 24 -13.35 -6.11 -43.59
C ALA A 24 -11.94 -5.56 -43.28
N CYS A 25 -11.11 -5.43 -44.31
CA CYS A 25 -9.89 -4.64 -44.25
C CYS A 25 -10.24 -3.18 -43.97
N HIS A 26 -9.96 -2.70 -42.75
CA HIS A 26 -9.83 -1.27 -42.50
C HIS A 26 -8.37 -0.89 -42.67
N LYS A 27 -8.11 -0.12 -43.72
CA LYS A 27 -6.85 0.51 -44.02
C LYS A 27 -6.78 1.75 -43.12
N GLU A 28 -6.30 1.58 -41.88
CA GLU A 28 -5.97 2.73 -41.04
C GLU A 28 -4.71 3.38 -41.61
N GLU A 29 -4.85 4.65 -42.02
CA GLU A 29 -3.71 5.52 -42.28
C GLU A 29 -2.86 5.61 -41.00
N PRO A 30 -1.52 5.68 -41.11
CA PRO A 30 -0.69 5.92 -39.94
C PRO A 30 -1.03 7.32 -39.40
N VAL A 31 -1.78 7.35 -38.31
CA VAL A 31 -1.96 8.53 -37.47
C VAL A 31 -0.56 8.97 -37.06
N ARG A 32 -0.07 10.05 -37.67
CA ARG A 32 1.16 10.68 -37.22
C ARG A 32 0.86 11.20 -35.82
N ASN A 33 1.56 10.67 -34.82
CA ASN A 33 1.53 11.24 -33.48
C ASN A 33 1.75 12.75 -33.59
N PRO A 34 0.94 13.57 -32.90
CA PRO A 34 1.22 14.99 -32.80
C PRO A 34 2.65 15.18 -32.25
N PRO A 35 3.36 16.26 -32.65
CA PRO A 35 4.67 16.56 -32.08
C PRO A 35 4.54 16.60 -30.54
N ALA A 36 5.51 16.01 -29.85
CA ALA A 36 5.55 16.02 -28.40
C ALA A 36 5.45 17.47 -27.90
N PRO A 37 4.66 17.75 -26.85
CA PRO A 37 4.62 19.08 -26.27
C PRO A 37 6.03 19.49 -25.86
N GLU A 38 6.40 20.72 -26.22
CA GLU A 38 7.67 21.32 -25.87
C GLU A 38 7.72 21.44 -24.34
N VAL A 39 8.48 20.55 -23.70
CA VAL A 39 8.68 20.59 -22.24
C VAL A 39 9.59 21.76 -21.95
N GLU A 40 9.02 22.85 -21.44
CA GLU A 40 9.79 23.96 -20.89
C GLU A 40 10.72 23.42 -19.80
N PRO A 41 12.01 23.83 -19.76
CA PRO A 41 12.90 23.38 -18.71
C PRO A 41 12.36 23.84 -17.35
N PRO A 42 12.44 22.98 -16.31
CA PRO A 42 11.95 23.34 -14.99
C PRO A 42 12.64 24.62 -14.52
N THR A 43 11.83 25.61 -14.17
CA THR A 43 12.28 26.85 -13.52
C THR A 43 13.06 26.45 -12.27
N GLU A 44 14.29 26.93 -12.16
CA GLU A 44 15.16 26.65 -11.01
C GLU A 44 14.40 26.93 -9.71
N ASN A 45 14.30 25.90 -8.86
CA ASN A 45 13.71 26.05 -7.53
C ASN A 45 14.45 27.17 -6.78
N PRO A 46 13.74 28.10 -6.12
CA PRO A 46 14.40 29.09 -5.29
C PRO A 46 15.21 28.38 -4.18
N PRO A 47 16.36 28.93 -3.77
CA PRO A 47 17.12 28.40 -2.65
C PRO A 47 16.21 28.36 -1.41
N GLY A 48 16.14 27.19 -0.77
CA GLY A 48 15.34 26.99 0.44
C GLY A 48 15.77 27.95 1.56
N PRO A 49 14.86 28.25 2.51
CA PRO A 49 15.17 29.15 3.62
C PRO A 49 16.34 28.62 4.44
N GLU A 50 17.34 29.47 4.61
CA GLU A 50 18.56 29.19 5.36
C GLU A 50 18.22 28.93 6.84
N VAL A 51 18.39 27.68 7.28
CA VAL A 51 18.15 27.27 8.66
C VAL A 51 19.27 27.86 9.53
N GLN A 52 18.99 28.98 10.20
CA GLN A 52 19.85 29.52 11.25
C GLN A 52 19.87 28.55 12.43
N LEU A 53 20.97 27.81 12.57
CA LEU A 53 21.27 27.06 13.79
C LEU A 53 21.51 28.08 14.92
N PRO A 54 20.85 27.93 16.09
CA PRO A 54 21.10 28.81 17.22
C PRO A 54 22.56 28.67 17.69
N PRO A 55 23.16 29.73 18.22
CA PRO A 55 24.53 29.71 18.71
C PRO A 55 24.67 28.71 19.88
N PRO A 56 25.82 28.03 20.01
CA PRO A 56 26.07 27.15 21.14
C PRO A 56 26.08 27.99 22.44
N GLU A 57 25.23 27.62 23.40
CA GLU A 57 25.27 28.20 24.74
C GLU A 57 26.62 27.89 25.40
N GLU A 58 27.36 28.93 25.75
CA GLU A 58 28.59 28.83 26.53
C GLU A 58 28.26 28.34 27.94
N VAL A 59 28.76 27.16 28.30
CA VAL A 59 28.58 26.58 29.63
C VAL A 59 29.52 27.28 30.62
N PRO A 60 29.02 27.98 31.65
CA PRO A 60 29.89 28.58 32.65
C PRO A 60 30.48 27.49 33.53
N THR A 61 31.81 27.32 33.45
CA THR A 61 32.58 26.51 34.38
C THR A 61 32.83 27.31 35.64
N GLY A 62 32.09 27.02 36.71
CA GLY A 62 32.31 27.57 38.04
C GLY A 62 32.28 26.47 39.10
N PRO A 63 33.20 26.45 40.07
CA PRO A 63 33.18 25.49 41.17
C PRO A 63 32.35 26.06 42.33
N SER A 64 31.35 25.31 42.82
CA SER A 64 30.82 25.58 44.16
C SER A 64 30.23 24.34 44.80
N LEU A 65 30.92 23.92 45.86
CA LEU A 65 30.39 23.06 46.91
C LEU A 65 29.25 23.79 47.62
N GLU A 66 28.01 23.37 47.40
CA GLU A 66 26.91 23.70 48.32
C GLU A 66 26.03 22.46 48.58
N LYS A 67 26.14 21.99 49.84
CA LYS A 67 25.16 21.33 50.73
C LYS A 67 24.24 20.19 50.20
N PRO A 68 24.25 18.99 50.81
CA PRO A 68 23.33 17.91 50.46
C PRO A 68 22.02 18.01 51.26
N ASP A 69 21.09 18.86 50.83
CA ASP A 69 19.73 18.91 51.42
C ASP A 69 18.66 19.05 50.32
N ASN A 70 18.54 18.07 49.43
CA ASN A 70 17.26 17.78 48.77
C ASN A 70 17.32 16.41 48.08
N TYR A 71 16.88 15.35 48.76
CA TYR A 71 16.63 14.07 48.11
C TYR A 71 15.35 14.21 47.27
N ASN A 72 15.47 14.82 46.09
CA ASN A 72 14.43 14.73 45.08
C ASN A 72 14.55 13.32 44.50
N PRO A 73 13.60 12.39 44.78
CA PRO A 73 13.67 11.07 44.19
C PRO A 73 13.78 11.23 42.66
N PRO A 74 14.59 10.41 41.97
CA PRO A 74 14.63 10.45 40.52
C PRO A 74 13.19 10.37 40.02
N ARG A 75 12.78 11.40 39.26
CA ARG A 75 11.46 11.43 38.63
C ARG A 75 11.31 10.09 37.92
N PRO A 76 10.21 9.34 38.12
CA PRO A 76 10.04 8.05 37.45
C PRO A 76 10.34 8.27 35.97
N VAL A 77 11.40 7.63 35.48
CA VAL A 77 11.66 7.58 34.04
C VAL A 77 10.43 6.91 33.46
N THR A 78 9.57 7.74 32.86
CA THR A 78 8.48 7.26 32.04
C THR A 78 9.20 6.66 30.86
N LEU A 79 9.39 5.34 30.88
CA LEU A 79 9.90 4.62 29.73
C LEU A 79 8.88 4.90 28.64
N ASP A 80 9.24 5.73 27.66
CA ASP A 80 8.42 5.90 26.48
C ASP A 80 8.09 4.50 25.95
N PRO A 81 6.80 4.20 25.69
CA PRO A 81 6.43 2.90 25.19
C PRO A 81 7.29 2.59 23.96
N PRO A 82 7.77 1.34 23.81
CA PRO A 82 8.56 0.97 22.65
C PRO A 82 7.75 1.36 21.39
N PRO A 83 8.43 1.93 20.37
CA PRO A 83 7.74 2.31 19.15
C PRO A 83 6.98 1.10 18.58
N PRO A 84 5.81 1.32 17.96
CA PRO A 84 5.03 0.24 17.37
C PRO A 84 5.92 -0.58 16.43
N THR A 85 5.94 -1.89 16.64
CA THR A 85 6.79 -2.82 15.86
C THR A 85 6.36 -2.95 14.40
N THR A 86 5.16 -2.50 14.06
CA THR A 86 4.58 -2.62 12.71
C THR A 86 4.68 -1.28 12.00
N PRO A 87 5.23 -1.21 10.78
CA PRO A 87 5.34 0.04 10.04
C PRO A 87 3.97 0.62 9.70
N THR A 88 3.91 1.92 9.50
CA THR A 88 2.74 2.65 9.00
C THR A 88 2.59 2.47 7.49
N TRP A 89 1.45 2.93 6.95
CA TRP A 89 1.18 2.87 5.51
C TRP A 89 2.27 3.58 4.68
N ASP A 90 2.75 4.74 5.12
CA ASP A 90 3.69 5.56 4.35
C ASP A 90 5.15 5.05 4.45
N GLU A 91 5.50 4.32 5.50
CA GLU A 91 6.83 3.74 5.69
C GLU A 91 7.08 2.52 4.79
N VAL A 92 6.03 1.89 4.26
CA VAL A 92 6.16 0.76 3.34
C VAL A 92 6.17 1.27 1.90
N GLU A 93 7.36 1.30 1.30
CA GLU A 93 7.56 1.75 -0.08
C GLU A 93 7.39 0.62 -1.10
N SER A 94 7.05 0.99 -2.34
CA SER A 94 7.09 0.03 -3.44
C SER A 94 8.55 -0.23 -3.83
N GLY A 95 8.95 -1.50 -3.96
CA GLY A 95 10.27 -1.86 -4.53
C GLY A 95 10.40 -1.63 -6.04
N HIS A 96 9.66 -0.65 -6.59
CA HIS A 96 9.64 -0.33 -8.01
C HIS A 96 10.89 0.49 -8.40
N PRO A 97 11.58 0.16 -9.50
CA PRO A 97 12.78 0.89 -9.91
C PRO A 97 12.46 2.32 -10.34
N GLU A 98 13.37 3.24 -10.04
CA GLU A 98 13.29 4.63 -10.48
C GLU A 98 13.18 4.72 -12.01
N GLY A 99 12.30 5.60 -12.51
CA GLY A 99 12.12 5.86 -13.94
C GLY A 99 11.22 4.86 -14.68
N ALA A 100 10.69 3.83 -14.02
CA ALA A 100 9.68 2.98 -14.64
C ALA A 100 8.34 3.73 -14.77
N THR A 101 7.71 3.59 -15.94
CA THR A 101 6.59 4.45 -16.38
C THR A 101 5.21 4.00 -15.87
N ASN A 102 5.17 2.89 -15.14
CA ASN A 102 3.92 2.28 -14.67
C ASN A 102 4.09 1.85 -13.20
N PRO A 103 4.06 2.81 -12.26
CA PRO A 103 4.27 2.51 -10.86
C PRO A 103 3.17 1.59 -10.34
N PRO A 104 3.50 0.69 -9.39
CA PRO A 104 2.51 -0.19 -8.81
C PRO A 104 1.53 0.61 -7.94
N ILE A 105 0.28 0.15 -7.91
CA ILE A 105 -0.78 0.72 -7.08
C ILE A 105 -0.74 0.05 -5.71
N PRO A 106 -0.62 0.80 -4.61
CA PRO A 106 -0.74 0.24 -3.28
C PRO A 106 -2.20 -0.06 -2.94
N VAL A 107 -2.46 -1.26 -2.45
CA VAL A 107 -3.77 -1.77 -2.04
C VAL A 107 -3.70 -2.18 -0.58
N LEU A 108 -4.69 -1.76 0.20
CA LEU A 108 -4.88 -2.16 1.59
C LEU A 108 -5.61 -3.50 1.63
N ALA A 109 -4.97 -4.57 2.09
CA ALA A 109 -5.64 -5.83 2.36
C ALA A 109 -5.98 -5.92 3.86
N VAL A 110 -7.24 -6.22 4.19
CA VAL A 110 -7.73 -6.29 5.57
C VAL A 110 -8.29 -7.67 5.87
N THR A 111 -7.81 -8.30 6.93
CA THR A 111 -8.32 -9.60 7.41
C THR A 111 -9.49 -9.41 8.39
N PRO A 112 -10.34 -10.44 8.63
CA PRO A 112 -11.48 -10.32 9.54
C PRO A 112 -11.10 -10.08 11.02
N ASP A 113 -9.89 -10.48 11.41
CA ASP A 113 -9.30 -10.23 12.73
C ASP A 113 -8.71 -8.82 12.87
N GLY A 114 -8.82 -7.97 11.83
CA GLY A 114 -8.42 -6.57 11.89
C GLY A 114 -6.94 -6.33 11.65
N ARG A 115 -6.24 -7.25 10.97
CA ARG A 115 -4.84 -7.01 10.53
C ARG A 115 -4.86 -6.37 9.15
N CYS A 116 -3.89 -5.49 8.93
CA CYS A 116 -3.77 -4.72 7.70
C CYS A 116 -2.45 -4.98 7.01
N PHE A 117 -2.49 -5.07 5.68
CA PHE A 117 -1.33 -5.32 4.85
C PHE A 117 -1.31 -4.32 3.70
N LYS A 118 -0.13 -3.77 3.38
CA LYS A 118 0.09 -2.98 2.16
C LYS A 118 0.67 -3.88 1.09
N GLU A 119 -0.10 -4.09 0.03
CA GLU A 119 0.30 -4.89 -1.13
C GLU A 119 0.36 -4.01 -2.38
N PHE A 120 1.29 -4.29 -3.28
CA PHE A 120 1.50 -3.50 -4.49
C PHE A 120 1.09 -4.30 -5.71
N PHE A 121 0.19 -3.74 -6.53
CA PHE A 121 -0.33 -4.37 -7.74
C PHE A 121 0.11 -3.64 -8.99
N ASP A 122 0.26 -4.38 -10.10
CA ASP A 122 0.29 -3.76 -11.42
C ASP A 122 -1.05 -3.01 -11.65
N PRO A 123 -1.05 -1.76 -12.14
CA PRO A 123 -2.27 -0.99 -12.39
C PRO A 123 -3.36 -1.73 -13.20
N ARG A 124 -2.95 -2.62 -14.11
CA ARG A 124 -3.84 -3.40 -14.96
C ARG A 124 -4.43 -4.62 -14.25
N ARG A 125 -3.83 -5.06 -13.14
CA ARG A 125 -4.17 -6.28 -12.39
C ARG A 125 -4.70 -6.02 -10.98
N VAL A 126 -5.01 -4.77 -10.64
CA VAL A 126 -5.66 -4.43 -9.36
C VAL A 126 -6.98 -5.20 -9.23
N PRO A 127 -7.23 -5.89 -8.10
CA PRO A 127 -8.50 -6.57 -7.84
C PRO A 127 -9.71 -5.63 -7.97
N PRO A 128 -10.85 -6.08 -8.51
CA PRO A 128 -12.03 -5.23 -8.69
C PRO A 128 -12.53 -4.68 -7.35
N GLU A 129 -12.53 -5.49 -6.30
CA GLU A 129 -12.90 -5.09 -4.93
C GLU A 129 -12.08 -3.88 -4.45
N ALA A 130 -10.77 -3.86 -4.74
CA ALA A 130 -9.91 -2.74 -4.39
C ALA A 130 -10.22 -1.49 -5.20
N ARG A 131 -10.69 -1.62 -6.45
CA ARG A 131 -11.11 -0.46 -7.26
C ARG A 131 -12.42 0.13 -6.75
N GLU A 132 -13.30 -0.70 -6.22
CA GLU A 132 -14.61 -0.30 -5.71
C GLU A 132 -14.54 0.28 -4.29
N ASN A 133 -13.58 -0.17 -3.47
CA ASN A 133 -13.41 0.24 -2.07
C ASN A 133 -12.17 1.12 -1.85
N ASP A 134 -11.95 2.12 -2.71
CA ASP A 134 -10.90 3.15 -2.54
C ASP A 134 -9.49 2.59 -2.25
N GLY A 135 -9.11 1.58 -3.02
CA GLY A 135 -7.83 0.91 -2.90
C GLY A 135 -7.75 -0.10 -1.76
N ALA A 136 -8.87 -0.61 -1.25
CA ALA A 136 -8.86 -1.61 -0.18
C ALA A 136 -9.61 -2.90 -0.55
N ARG A 137 -9.11 -4.05 -0.12
CA ARG A 137 -9.76 -5.36 -0.31
C ARG A 137 -9.82 -6.11 1.02
N ARG A 138 -10.84 -6.94 1.18
CA ARG A 138 -10.90 -7.89 2.28
C ARG A 138 -10.24 -9.20 1.85
N ILE A 139 -9.49 -9.82 2.73
CA ILE A 139 -8.88 -11.15 2.51
C ILE A 139 -9.35 -12.09 3.60
N ALA A 140 -9.41 -13.39 3.31
CA ALA A 140 -9.87 -14.37 4.30
C ALA A 140 -8.86 -14.51 5.45
N ASP A 141 -7.57 -14.55 5.10
CA ASP A 141 -6.47 -14.68 6.03
C ASP A 141 -5.16 -14.12 5.45
N ALA A 142 -4.13 -14.00 6.31
CA ALA A 142 -2.85 -13.40 5.96
C ALA A 142 -2.05 -14.16 4.89
N SER A 143 -2.39 -15.42 4.55
CA SER A 143 -1.72 -16.18 3.49
C SER A 143 -2.19 -15.80 2.08
N GLU A 144 -3.28 -15.04 1.94
CA GLU A 144 -3.80 -14.56 0.65
C GLU A 144 -3.15 -13.26 0.15
N THR A 145 -2.17 -12.74 0.90
CA THR A 145 -1.47 -11.49 0.57
C THR A 145 0.03 -11.71 0.58
N ASN A 146 0.73 -11.05 -0.35
CA ASN A 146 2.19 -10.92 -0.31
C ASN A 146 2.60 -9.54 0.24
N GLY A 147 1.66 -8.78 0.78
CA GLY A 147 1.87 -7.46 1.33
C GLY A 147 2.60 -7.46 2.67
N THR A 148 3.17 -6.32 3.02
CA THR A 148 3.80 -6.09 4.33
C THR A 148 2.72 -5.77 5.35
N GLU A 149 2.76 -6.41 6.51
CA GLU A 149 1.87 -6.06 7.62
C GLU A 149 2.17 -4.63 8.09
N ILE A 150 1.12 -3.84 8.26
CA ILE A 150 1.19 -2.44 8.63
C ILE A 150 0.21 -2.12 9.76
N TYR A 151 0.43 -0.99 10.42
CA TYR A 151 -0.60 -0.39 11.25
C TYR A 151 -1.85 -0.07 10.42
N CYS A 152 -3.02 -0.43 10.93
CA CYS A 152 -4.28 -0.21 10.21
C CYS A 152 -4.61 1.27 10.09
N PRO A 153 -4.73 1.82 8.87
CA PRO A 153 -5.23 3.17 8.67
C PRO A 153 -6.74 3.23 8.95
N GLU A 154 -7.28 4.42 9.22
CA GLU A 154 -8.71 4.62 9.55
C GLU A 154 -9.66 4.03 8.49
N ARG A 155 -9.26 4.04 7.22
CA ARG A 155 -10.06 3.45 6.13
C ARG A 155 -10.23 1.92 6.21
N ALA A 156 -9.43 1.22 7.02
CA ALA A 156 -9.59 -0.22 7.25
C ALA A 156 -10.95 -0.54 7.90
N ASP A 157 -11.44 0.33 8.78
CA ASP A 157 -12.72 0.16 9.46
C ASP A 157 -13.89 0.12 8.48
N ALA A 158 -13.82 0.89 7.39
CA ALA A 158 -14.88 0.92 6.38
C ALA A 158 -15.00 -0.43 5.65
N VAL A 159 -13.86 -1.08 5.39
CA VAL A 159 -13.80 -2.40 4.74
C VAL A 159 -14.40 -3.48 5.64
N LEU A 160 -14.16 -3.40 6.95
CA LEU A 160 -14.70 -4.34 7.92
C LEU A 160 -16.20 -4.16 8.16
N LYS A 161 -16.73 -2.94 8.06
CA LYS A 161 -18.15 -2.63 8.29
C LYS A 161 -19.04 -2.95 7.09
N ASN A 162 -18.51 -2.97 5.88
CA ASN A 162 -19.25 -3.26 4.65
C ASN A 162 -19.42 -4.78 4.42
N GLU A 163 -19.72 -5.54 5.48
CA GLU A 163 -20.06 -6.96 5.37
C GLU A 163 -21.33 -7.10 4.50
N PRO A 164 -21.31 -7.86 3.39
CA PRO A 164 -22.51 -8.12 2.60
C PRO A 164 -23.53 -8.99 3.34
#